data_AF-A0A7V5CX99-F1
#
_entry.id   AF-A0A7V5CX99-F1
#
_cell.length_a   1.000
_cell.length_b   1.000
_cell.length_c   1.000
_cell.angle_alpha   90.00
_cell.angle_beta   90.00
_cell.angle_gamma   90.00
#
_symmetry.space_group_name_H-M   'P 1'
#
loop_
_entity.id
_entity.type
_entity.pdbx_description
1 polymer ?
#
loop_
_entity_poly.entity_id
_entity_poly.type
_entity_poly.pdbx_seq_one_letter_code
_entity_poly.pdbx_strand_id
1 'polypeptide(L)'
;MSIFGIGLRKQRVVIIEDKILITADHKRIPALASLDRKNRLATRFIDVAILDEYKTRLHHELKTQLGLPVRCVLKDYDPECELAVTVIVLEEGFLKKEQKEPRE
;
A
#
# COMPACT_ATOMS: atom_id res chain seq x y z
N MET A 1 10.38 16.46 6.01
CA MET A 1 10.50 15.05 6.41
C MET A 1 9.19 14.35 6.09
N SER A 2 9.23 13.30 5.27
CA SER A 2 8.05 12.51 4.90
C SER A 2 7.80 11.47 6.00
N ILE A 3 6.54 11.27 6.41
CA ILE A 3 6.11 10.22 7.36
C ILE A 3 6.22 8.83 6.70
N PHE A 4 6.36 8.78 5.37
CA PHE A 4 6.48 7.56 4.58
C PHE A 4 7.91 6.99 4.66
N GLY A 5 8.01 5.65 4.78
CA GLY A 5 9.29 4.93 4.84
C GLY A 5 9.85 4.69 6.26
N ILE A 6 9.27 5.30 7.29
CA ILE A 6 9.69 5.10 8.68
C ILE A 6 8.97 3.87 9.25
N GLY A 7 9.70 2.84 9.65
CA GLY A 7 9.15 1.69 10.39
C GLY A 7 8.83 0.45 9.56
N LEU A 8 9.09 0.44 8.25
CA LEU A 8 8.96 -0.78 7.44
C LEU A 8 10.03 -1.79 7.88
N ARG A 9 9.61 -2.97 8.35
CA ARG A 9 10.52 -4.06 8.74
C ARG A 9 10.69 -5.08 7.62
N LYS A 10 9.58 -5.46 7.00
CA LYS A 10 9.54 -6.47 5.94
C LYS A 10 8.41 -6.16 4.99
N GLN A 11 8.62 -6.44 3.71
CA GLN A 11 7.58 -6.40 2.71
C GLN A 11 7.68 -7.62 1.81
N ARG A 12 6.54 -8.07 1.31
CA ARG A 12 6.43 -9.10 0.27
C ARG A 12 5.47 -8.62 -0.79
N VAL A 13 5.83 -8.84 -2.04
CA VAL A 13 4.98 -8.58 -3.21
C VAL A 13 4.65 -9.92 -3.85
N VAL A 14 3.37 -10.12 -4.17
CA VAL A 14 2.86 -11.29 -4.89
C VAL A 14 1.96 -10.78 -6.00
N ILE A 15 2.12 -11.35 -7.20
CA ILE A 15 1.25 -11.06 -8.34
C ILE A 15 0.28 -12.22 -8.50
N ILE A 16 -1.01 -11.92 -8.56
CA ILE A 16 -2.10 -12.90 -8.69
C ILE A 16 -3.05 -12.39 -9.78
N GLU A 17 -3.05 -13.07 -10.92
CA GLU A 17 -3.85 -12.68 -12.10
C GLU A 17 -3.61 -11.23 -12.54
N ASP A 18 -4.58 -10.33 -12.30
CA ASP A 18 -4.58 -8.90 -12.60
C ASP A 18 -4.35 -8.03 -11.33
N LYS A 19 -3.85 -8.64 -10.25
CA LYS A 19 -3.67 -7.98 -8.95
C LYS A 19 -2.23 -8.08 -8.49
N ILE A 20 -1.76 -7.02 -7.85
CA ILE A 20 -0.51 -6.99 -7.10
C ILE A 20 -0.85 -6.86 -5.63
N LEU A 21 -0.52 -7.88 -4.85
CA LEU A 21 -0.67 -7.92 -3.41
C LEU A 21 0.66 -7.55 -2.75
N ILE A 22 0.63 -6.56 -1.88
CA ILE A 22 1.77 -6.14 -1.09
C ILE A 22 1.43 -6.30 0.39
N THR A 23 2.13 -7.17 1.09
CA THR A 23 2.02 -7.31 2.55
C THR A 23 3.25 -6.72 3.21
N ALA A 24 3.08 -5.89 4.23
CA ALA A 24 4.18 -5.23 4.93
C ALA A 24 4.03 -5.30 6.45
N ASP A 25 5.09 -5.72 7.14
CA ASP A 25 5.25 -5.53 8.59
C ASP A 25 5.78 -4.11 8.79
N HIS A 26 4.93 -3.26 9.37
CA HIS A 26 5.14 -1.83 9.48
C HIS A 26 4.90 -1.38 10.92
N LYS A 27 5.98 -1.07 11.62
CA LYS A 27 5.95 -0.53 12.97
C LYS A 27 5.05 0.70 13.02
N ARG A 28 4.20 0.76 14.05
CA ARG A 28 3.34 1.90 14.28
C ARG A 28 4.18 3.17 14.46
N ILE A 29 3.70 4.27 13.86
CA ILE A 29 4.36 5.57 13.97
C ILE A 29 4.47 5.92 15.47
N PRO A 30 5.69 6.09 16.02
CA PRO A 30 5.88 6.23 17.47
C PRO A 30 5.09 7.37 18.12
N ALA A 31 4.94 8.49 17.39
CA ALA A 31 4.13 9.61 17.83
C ALA A 31 2.65 9.25 17.99
N LEU A 32 2.07 8.50 17.05
CA LEU A 32 0.68 8.05 17.14
C LEU A 32 0.52 6.97 18.22
N ALA A 33 1.47 6.04 18.32
CA ALA A 33 1.51 5.02 19.39
C ALA A 33 1.48 5.65 20.80
N SER A 34 2.17 6.78 20.98
CA SER A 34 2.20 7.52 22.25
C SER A 34 0.88 8.21 22.58
N LEU A 35 0.05 8.49 21.57
CA LEU A 35 -1.24 9.19 21.70
C LEU A 35 -2.43 8.24 21.79
N ASP A 36 -2.30 6.98 21.38
CA ASP A 36 -3.42 6.02 21.38
C ASP A 36 -4.07 5.84 22.74
N ARG A 37 -3.26 5.79 23.81
CA ARG A 37 -3.76 5.64 25.19
C ARG A 37 -4.58 6.83 25.65
N LYS A 38 -4.39 8.00 25.03
CA LYS A 38 -5.09 9.23 25.39
C LYS A 38 -6.33 9.46 24.54
N ASN A 39 -6.23 9.21 23.22
CA ASN A 39 -7.34 9.41 22.30
C ASN A 39 -7.17 8.56 21.02
N ARG A 40 -7.69 7.33 21.04
CA ARG A 40 -7.64 6.42 19.91
C ARG A 40 -8.47 6.89 18.71
N LEU A 41 -9.58 7.59 18.95
CA LEU A 41 -10.43 8.11 17.87
C LEU A 41 -9.65 9.13 17.04
N ALA A 42 -8.93 10.05 17.68
CA ALA A 42 -8.10 11.04 16.99
C ALA A 42 -6.97 10.37 16.18
N THR A 43 -6.24 9.41 16.77
CA THR A 43 -5.18 8.71 16.03
C THR A 43 -5.73 7.87 14.89
N ARG A 44 -6.95 7.34 14.99
CA ARG A 44 -7.61 6.62 13.89
C ARG A 44 -7.93 7.53 12.71
N PHE A 45 -8.40 8.75 12.94
CA PHE A 45 -8.60 9.73 11.85
C PHE A 45 -7.29 10.03 11.12
N ILE A 46 -6.19 10.15 11.88
CA ILE A 46 -4.87 10.35 11.29
C ILE A 46 -4.41 9.11 10.51
N ASP A 47 -4.60 7.90 11.06
CA ASP A 47 -4.29 6.64 10.36
C ASP A 47 -5.01 6.60 9.00
N VAL A 48 -6.30 6.94 8.95
CA VAL A 48 -7.10 6.99 7.72
C VAL A 48 -6.55 8.03 6.73
N ALA A 49 -6.27 9.25 7.19
CA ALA A 49 -5.71 10.30 6.32
C ALA A 49 -4.36 9.90 5.70
N ILE A 50 -3.50 9.22 6.47
CA ILE A 50 -2.21 8.70 5.98
C ILE A 50 -2.44 7.59 4.93
N LEU A 51 -3.40 6.71 5.16
CA LEU A 51 -3.76 5.65 4.20
C LEU A 51 -4.27 6.23 2.89
N ASP A 52 -5.12 7.26 2.93
CA ASP A 52 -5.67 7.92 1.75
C ASP A 52 -4.59 8.63 0.93
N GLU A 53 -3.70 9.37 1.59
CA GLU A 53 -2.56 10.00 0.94
C GLU A 53 -1.62 8.96 0.32
N TYR A 54 -1.34 7.85 1.02
CA TYR A 54 -0.52 6.76 0.50
C TYR A 54 -1.12 6.15 -0.76
N LYS A 55 -2.43 5.82 -0.76
CA LYS A 55 -3.12 5.24 -1.93
C LYS A 55 -3.01 6.17 -3.14
N THR A 56 -3.19 7.46 -2.92
CA THR A 56 -3.13 8.49 -3.98
C THR A 56 -1.73 8.57 -4.59
N ARG A 57 -0.69 8.67 -3.75
CA ARG A 57 0.70 8.71 -4.20
C ARG A 57 1.11 7.44 -4.92
N LEU A 58 0.83 6.29 -4.32
CA LEU A 58 1.19 5.00 -4.91
C LEU A 58 0.50 4.81 -6.27
N HIS A 59 -0.80 5.12 -6.36
CA HIS A 59 -1.51 5.06 -7.63
C HIS A 59 -0.87 5.95 -8.70
N HIS A 60 -0.48 7.18 -8.33
CA HIS A 60 0.20 8.10 -9.24
C HIS A 60 1.56 7.54 -9.70
N GLU A 61 2.41 7.11 -8.77
CA GLU A 61 3.76 6.59 -9.06
C GLU A 61 3.73 5.31 -9.91
N LEU A 62 2.79 4.39 -9.64
CA LEU A 62 2.63 3.18 -10.45
C LEU A 62 2.26 3.51 -11.91
N LYS A 63 1.46 4.57 -12.13
CA LYS A 63 1.12 5.03 -13.48
C LYS A 63 2.26 5.78 -14.15
N THR A 64 2.89 6.72 -13.45
CA THR A 64 3.86 7.64 -14.07
C THR A 64 5.26 7.06 -14.19
N GLN A 65 5.69 6.23 -13.23
CA GLN A 65 7.04 5.68 -13.23
C GLN A 65 7.10 4.28 -13.85
N LEU A 66 6.06 3.46 -13.66
CA LEU A 66 6.04 2.07 -14.13
C LEU A 66 5.10 1.84 -15.31
N GLY A 67 4.31 2.84 -15.71
CA GLY A 67 3.36 2.71 -16.83
C GLY A 67 2.25 1.68 -16.61
N LEU A 68 2.01 1.27 -15.35
CA LEU A 68 1.03 0.22 -15.07
C LEU A 68 -0.40 0.76 -15.25
N PRO A 69 -1.30 0.00 -15.90
CA PRO A 69 -2.70 0.38 -16.03
C PRO A 69 -3.43 0.09 -14.72
N VAL A 70 -3.18 0.90 -13.70
CA VAL A 70 -3.80 0.73 -12.37
C VAL A 70 -5.25 1.20 -12.42
N ARG A 71 -6.16 0.29 -12.04
CA ARG A 71 -7.59 0.58 -11.86
C ARG A 71 -7.86 1.21 -10.50
N CYS A 72 -7.31 0.62 -9.44
CA CYS A 72 -7.39 1.17 -8.08
C CYS A 72 -6.29 0.63 -7.17
N VAL A 73 -6.08 1.34 -6.06
CA VAL A 73 -5.21 0.93 -4.96
C VAL A 73 -6.04 0.87 -3.68
N LEU A 74 -6.13 -0.30 -3.07
CA LEU A 74 -6.75 -0.54 -1.78
C LEU A 74 -5.64 -0.74 -0.76
N LYS A 75 -5.83 -0.21 0.45
CA LYS A 75 -4.90 -0.43 1.55
C LYS A 75 -5.62 -0.41 2.87
N ASP A 76 -5.28 -1.36 3.72
CA ASP A 76 -5.64 -1.35 5.14
C ASP A 76 -4.39 -1.56 6.00
N TYR A 77 -4.48 -1.10 7.24
CA TYR A 77 -3.44 -1.24 8.24
C TYR A 77 -4.06 -1.57 9.59
N ASP A 78 -3.61 -2.68 10.16
CA ASP A 78 -3.90 -3.07 11.52
C ASP A 78 -2.75 -2.63 12.44
N PRO A 79 -2.96 -1.64 13.31
CA PRO A 79 -1.94 -1.18 14.24
C PRO A 79 -1.68 -2.11 15.42
N GLU A 80 -2.56 -3.06 15.71
CA GLU A 80 -2.32 -4.06 16.76
C GLU A 80 -1.34 -5.13 16.26
N CYS A 81 -1.57 -5.63 15.05
CA CYS A 81 -0.66 -6.58 14.41
C CYS A 81 0.55 -5.92 13.71
N GLU A 82 0.60 -4.58 13.65
CA GLU A 82 1.58 -3.82 12.87
C GLU A 82 1.69 -4.31 11.40
N LEU A 83 0.56 -4.73 10.81
CA LEU A 83 0.51 -5.34 9.48
C LEU A 83 -0.28 -4.46 8.52
N ALA A 84 0.29 -4.17 7.37
CA ALA A 84 -0.37 -3.50 6.27
C ALA A 84 -0.54 -4.44 5.08
N VAL A 85 -1.70 -4.35 4.43
CA VAL A 85 -1.96 -5.03 3.17
C VAL A 85 -2.41 -4.00 2.14
N THR A 86 -1.72 -3.97 1.01
CA THR A 86 -2.09 -3.16 -0.15
C THR A 86 -2.46 -4.10 -1.29
N VAL A 87 -3.63 -3.88 -1.89
CA VAL A 87 -4.05 -4.56 -3.12
C VAL A 87 -4.12 -3.53 -4.23
N ILE A 88 -3.32 -3.75 -5.27
CA ILE A 88 -3.35 -2.96 -6.49
C ILE A 88 -4.10 -3.79 -7.51
N VAL A 89 -5.20 -3.26 -8.05
CA VAL A 89 -5.96 -3.90 -9.12
C VAL A 89 -5.56 -3.23 -10.43
N LEU A 90 -5.12 -4.04 -11.39
CA LEU A 90 -4.79 -3.59 -12.74
C LEU A 90 -6.02 -3.70 -13.66
N GLU A 91 -5.97 -3.05 -14.82
CA GLU A 91 -6.99 -3.27 -15.85
C GLU A 91 -6.96 -4.73 -16.33
N GLU A 92 -8.16 -5.25 -16.63
CA GLU A 92 -8.36 -6.66 -16.92
C GLU A 92 -7.50 -7.13 -18.10
N GLY A 93 -6.84 -8.28 -17.92
CA GLY A 93 -6.06 -8.92 -18.98
C GLY A 93 -4.68 -8.30 -19.25
N PHE A 94 -4.25 -7.27 -18.52
CA PHE A 94 -2.90 -6.70 -18.67
C PHE A 94 -1.79 -7.75 -18.51
N LEU A 95 -1.79 -8.50 -17.41
CA LEU A 95 -0.76 -9.51 -17.14
C LEU A 95 -0.90 -10.79 -17.98
N LYS A 96 -2.08 -11.04 -18.56
CA LYS A 96 -2.29 -12.14 -19.54
C LYS A 96 -1.71 -11.80 -20.91
N LYS A 97 -1.55 -10.52 -21.24
CA LYS A 97 -0.91 -10.06 -22.49
C LYS A 97 0.61 -10.21 -22.41
N GLU A 98 1.22 -9.85 -21.28
CA GLU A 98 2.68 -9.95 -21.11
C GLU A 98 3.21 -11.41 -21.08
N GLN A 99 2.41 -12.38 -20.64
CA GLN A 99 2.82 -13.80 -20.66
C GLN A 99 2.75 -14.44 -22.05
N LYS A 100 2.21 -13.75 -23.07
CA LYS A 100 2.04 -14.26 -24.43
C LYS A 100 3.05 -13.73 -25.44
N GLU A 101 3.86 -12.72 -25.09
CA GLU A 101 4.96 -12.25 -25.93
C GLU A 101 6.25 -12.98 -25.54
N PRO A 102 6.76 -13.92 -26.36
CA PRO A 102 8.15 -14.34 -26.21
C PRO A 102 9.03 -13.13 -26.53
N ARG A 103 9.91 -12.78 -25.60
CA ARG A 103 10.99 -11.81 -25.87
C ARG A 103 11.92 -12.45 -26.91
N GLU A 104 11.83 -11.97 -28.15
CA GLU A 104 12.79 -12.24 -29.23
C GLU A 104 14.16 -11.61 -28.93
#